data_AF-A0A9E6RBF3-F1
#
_entry.id   AF-A0A9E6RBF3-F1
#
_cell.length_a   1.000
_cell.length_b   1.000
_cell.length_c   1.000
_cell.angle_alpha   90.00
_cell.angle_beta   90.00
_cell.angle_gamma   90.00
#
_symmetry.space_group_name_H-M   'P 1'
#
loop_
_entity.id
_entity.type
_entity.pdbx_description
1 polymer ?
#
loop_
_entity_poly.entity_id
_entity_poly.type
_entity_poly.pdbx_seq_one_letter_code
_entity_poly.pdbx_strand_id
1 'polypeptide(L)'
;MTSQPTSPIRASPSGDPSDNDDIRSLLRQVTTALSALPVEVDGDDDMVRNLAAYHGLRPSDAVITKLRTNTRSFTLLVATSNSWELNKRALLATKQDGERVRRKVLLMPAGRLRRTVFLTNCSLIGSSRNVQITATHRMAILAHLQTDPLASLEDCSREIAGHDDPVGAVLAMIAEGFLRMDLRVPMRPESVISVA
;
A
#
# COMPACT_ATOMS: atom_id res chain seq x y z
N MET A 1 4.99 59.32 -18.66
CA MET A 1 6.41 58.86 -18.64
C MET A 1 6.92 59.27 -17.26
N THR A 2 7.15 58.41 -16.28
CA THR A 2 8.02 57.21 -16.22
C THR A 2 7.62 56.40 -14.97
N SER A 3 7.13 55.18 -15.14
CA SER A 3 7.85 53.90 -14.93
C SER A 3 7.95 53.46 -13.46
N GLN A 4 7.01 52.62 -13.02
CA GLN A 4 7.14 51.75 -11.85
C GLN A 4 8.07 50.58 -12.17
N PRO A 5 9.01 50.19 -11.29
CA PRO A 5 9.67 48.90 -11.40
C PRO A 5 8.81 47.84 -10.71
N THR A 6 8.36 46.90 -11.54
CA THR A 6 7.73 45.62 -11.21
C THR A 6 8.54 44.83 -10.18
N SER A 7 7.90 44.43 -9.08
CA SER A 7 8.42 43.43 -8.15
C SER A 7 8.68 42.11 -8.88
N PRO A 8 9.81 41.42 -8.66
CA PRO A 8 10.02 40.10 -9.23
C PRO A 8 9.10 39.10 -8.53
N ILE A 9 8.30 38.39 -9.33
CA ILE A 9 7.65 37.15 -8.94
C ILE A 9 8.77 36.19 -8.52
N ARG A 10 8.85 35.92 -7.22
CA ARG A 10 9.74 34.90 -6.66
C ARG A 10 9.18 33.54 -7.06
N ALA A 11 9.51 33.10 -8.28
CA ALA A 11 9.56 31.69 -8.57
C ALA A 11 10.57 31.08 -7.59
N SER A 12 10.12 30.16 -6.74
CA SER A 12 11.02 29.28 -6.01
C SER A 12 11.06 27.94 -6.76
N PRO A 13 12.02 27.72 -7.68
CA PRO A 13 12.24 26.41 -8.27
C PRO A 13 13.34 25.70 -7.49
N SER A 14 12.97 24.89 -6.51
CA SER A 14 13.76 23.73 -6.06
C SER A 14 13.03 23.09 -4.89
N GLY A 15 12.46 21.89 -5.09
CA GLY A 15 12.14 21.02 -3.98
C GLY A 15 13.43 20.71 -3.22
N ASP A 16 13.41 20.80 -1.90
CA ASP A 16 14.61 20.52 -1.10
C ASP A 16 15.08 19.09 -1.41
N PRO A 17 16.40 18.84 -1.49
CA PRO A 17 16.94 17.50 -1.74
C PRO A 17 16.35 16.44 -0.79
N SER A 18 16.06 16.84 0.45
CA SER A 18 15.41 15.99 1.46
C SER A 18 14.01 15.53 1.06
N ASP A 19 13.23 16.38 0.38
CA ASP A 19 11.86 16.05 -0.04
C ASP A 19 11.89 14.99 -1.15
N ASN A 20 12.87 15.09 -2.06
CA ASN A 20 13.06 14.12 -3.13
C ASN A 20 13.50 12.75 -2.61
N ASP A 21 14.28 12.70 -1.54
CA ASP A 21 14.66 11.42 -0.94
C ASP A 21 13.52 10.81 -0.11
N ASP A 22 12.72 11.63 0.58
CA ASP A 22 11.55 11.15 1.32
C ASP A 22 10.49 10.55 0.39
N ILE A 23 10.20 11.19 -0.75
CA ILE A 23 9.23 10.65 -1.73
C ILE A 23 9.75 9.38 -2.40
N ARG A 24 11.05 9.28 -2.73
CA ARG A 24 11.64 8.04 -3.26
C ARG A 24 11.56 6.89 -2.26
N SER A 25 11.86 7.18 -0.99
CA SER A 25 11.70 6.22 0.10
C SER A 25 10.25 5.78 0.25
N LEU A 26 9.31 6.73 0.18
CA LEU A 26 7.87 6.46 0.25
C LEU A 26 7.40 5.58 -0.93
N LEU A 27 7.85 5.87 -2.16
CA LEU A 27 7.54 5.06 -3.34
C LEU A 27 7.97 3.61 -3.17
N ARG A 28 9.19 3.37 -2.66
CA ARG A 28 9.67 2.03 -2.35
C ARG A 28 8.79 1.34 -1.30
N GLN A 29 8.46 2.03 -0.22
CA GLN A 29 7.62 1.50 0.86
C GLN A 29 6.21 1.16 0.37
N VAL A 30 5.63 2.00 -0.48
CA VAL A 30 4.32 1.76 -1.11
C VAL A 30 4.41 0.51 -1.99
N THR A 31 5.46 0.39 -2.80
CA THR A 31 5.68 -0.78 -3.65
C THR A 31 5.80 -2.06 -2.82
N THR A 32 6.58 -2.05 -1.74
CA THR A 32 6.69 -3.19 -0.80
C THR A 32 5.33 -3.55 -0.21
N ALA A 33 4.55 -2.58 0.26
CA ALA A 33 3.24 -2.85 0.84
C ALA A 33 2.25 -3.42 -0.19
N LEU A 34 2.21 -2.85 -1.40
CA LEU A 34 1.33 -3.31 -2.47
C LEU A 34 1.70 -4.72 -2.96
N SER A 35 2.99 -5.09 -2.90
CA SER A 35 3.42 -6.45 -3.26
C SER A 35 2.81 -7.53 -2.37
N ALA A 36 2.44 -7.19 -1.14
CA ALA A 36 1.87 -8.10 -0.14
C ALA A 36 0.34 -8.14 -0.11
N LEU A 37 -0.32 -7.32 -0.92
CA LEU A 37 -1.77 -7.16 -0.91
C LEU A 37 -2.38 -7.74 -2.20
N PRO A 38 -3.63 -8.25 -2.13
CA PRO A 38 -4.36 -8.77 -3.28
C PRO A 38 -4.95 -7.62 -4.13
N VAL A 39 -4.05 -6.77 -4.62
CA VAL A 39 -4.36 -5.63 -5.48
C VAL A 39 -3.44 -5.61 -6.69
N GLU A 40 -3.97 -5.16 -7.81
CA GLU A 40 -3.23 -4.85 -9.03
C GLU A 40 -2.95 -3.36 -9.09
N VAL A 41 -1.75 -3.01 -9.58
CA VAL A 41 -1.32 -1.62 -9.74
C VAL A 41 -1.55 -1.21 -11.19
N ASP A 42 -2.52 -0.34 -11.43
CA ASP A 42 -2.86 0.18 -12.76
C ASP A 42 -1.95 1.37 -13.16
N GLY A 43 -1.02 1.78 -12.29
CA GLY A 43 -0.10 2.89 -12.50
C GLY A 43 -0.57 4.20 -11.85
N ASP A 44 -0.43 5.30 -12.57
CA ASP A 44 -0.77 6.64 -12.08
C ASP A 44 -2.27 6.95 -12.29
N ASP A 45 -2.83 7.85 -11.46
CA ASP A 45 -4.18 8.37 -11.64
C ASP A 45 -4.13 9.86 -11.98
N ASP A 46 -4.11 10.18 -13.27
CA ASP A 46 -3.98 11.56 -13.76
C ASP A 46 -5.10 12.48 -13.28
N MET A 47 -6.32 11.96 -13.14
CA MET A 47 -7.45 12.74 -12.64
C MET A 47 -7.20 13.17 -11.20
N VAL A 48 -6.81 12.23 -10.33
CA VAL A 48 -6.53 12.53 -8.92
C VAL A 48 -5.25 13.37 -8.78
N ARG A 49 -4.25 13.19 -9.65
CA ARG A 49 -3.06 14.05 -9.71
C ARG A 49 -3.40 15.48 -10.07
N ASN A 50 -4.27 15.68 -11.05
CA ASN A 50 -4.73 17.01 -11.45
C ASN A 50 -5.53 17.69 -10.33
N LEU A 51 -6.38 16.95 -9.63
CA LEU A 51 -7.08 17.46 -8.44
C LEU A 51 -6.08 17.83 -7.33
N ALA A 52 -5.10 16.98 -7.05
CA ALA A 52 -4.06 17.26 -6.07
C ALA A 52 -3.31 18.55 -6.40
N ALA A 53 -2.88 18.71 -7.65
CA ALA A 53 -2.22 19.91 -8.14
C ALA A 53 -3.12 21.16 -8.04
N TYR A 54 -4.40 21.03 -8.39
CA TYR A 54 -5.40 22.10 -8.24
C TYR A 54 -5.54 22.57 -6.79
N HIS A 55 -5.45 21.65 -5.82
CA HIS A 55 -5.45 22.00 -4.39
C HIS A 55 -4.08 22.45 -3.86
N GLY A 56 -3.06 22.57 -4.70
CA GLY A 56 -1.73 23.07 -4.35
C GLY A 56 -0.74 22.01 -3.88
N LEU A 57 -1.04 20.71 -4.04
CA LEU A 57 -0.09 19.63 -3.74
C LEU A 57 0.95 19.50 -4.85
N ARG A 58 2.20 19.31 -4.45
CA ARG A 58 3.33 19.04 -5.34
C ARG A 58 3.49 17.53 -5.56
N PRO A 59 4.18 17.10 -6.64
CA PRO A 59 4.50 15.69 -6.83
C PRO A 59 5.34 15.07 -5.71
N SER A 60 6.13 15.88 -4.98
CA SER A 60 6.93 15.44 -3.83
C SER A 60 6.10 15.25 -2.55
N ASP A 61 4.84 15.69 -2.53
CA ASP A 61 4.01 15.70 -1.33
C ASP A 61 3.29 14.38 -1.10
N ALA A 62 3.05 13.59 -2.15
CA ALA A 62 2.32 12.34 -2.06
C ALA A 62 2.61 11.38 -3.22
N VAL A 63 2.55 10.08 -2.92
CA VAL A 63 2.44 9.03 -3.92
C VAL A 63 0.98 8.82 -4.28
N ILE A 64 0.63 9.00 -5.55
CA ILE A 64 -0.72 8.78 -6.08
C ILE A 64 -0.64 7.64 -7.10
N THR A 65 -1.32 6.54 -6.79
CA THR A 65 -1.38 5.36 -7.66
C THR A 65 -2.79 4.79 -7.74
N LYS A 66 -3.18 4.36 -8.93
CA LYS A 66 -4.44 3.68 -9.18
C LYS A 66 -4.28 2.18 -8.90
N LEU A 67 -5.18 1.66 -8.09
CA LEU A 67 -5.23 0.26 -7.69
C LEU A 67 -6.55 -0.37 -8.12
N ARG A 68 -6.50 -1.68 -8.34
CA ARG A 68 -7.68 -2.49 -8.65
C ARG A 68 -7.69 -3.76 -7.81
N THR A 69 -8.83 -4.05 -7.20
CA THR A 69 -9.16 -5.39 -6.72
C THR A 69 -10.05 -6.07 -7.75
N ASN A 70 -10.33 -7.36 -7.56
CA ASN A 70 -11.27 -8.12 -8.40
C ASN A 70 -12.65 -7.46 -8.54
N THR A 71 -13.06 -6.61 -7.58
CA THR A 71 -14.39 -6.03 -7.53
C THR A 71 -14.42 -4.53 -7.79
N ARG A 72 -13.33 -3.79 -7.55
CA ARG A 72 -13.34 -2.31 -7.53
C ARG A 72 -11.99 -1.71 -7.91
N SER A 73 -12.03 -0.59 -8.63
CA SER A 73 -10.88 0.31 -8.79
C SER A 73 -10.94 1.45 -7.79
N PHE A 74 -9.81 1.83 -7.22
CA PHE A 74 -9.68 2.98 -6.32
C PHE A 74 -8.26 3.57 -6.43
N THR A 75 -8.07 4.78 -5.92
CA THR A 75 -6.80 5.49 -5.97
C THR A 75 -6.23 5.56 -4.57
N LEU A 76 -5.00 5.08 -4.39
CA LEU A 76 -4.25 5.25 -3.15
C LEU A 76 -3.48 6.58 -3.22
N LEU A 77 -3.72 7.45 -2.24
CA LEU A 77 -2.98 8.69 -2.04
C LEU A 77 -2.24 8.58 -0.70
N VAL A 78 -0.92 8.37 -0.77
CA VAL A 78 -0.06 8.31 0.42
C VAL A 78 0.74 9.60 0.54
N ALA A 79 0.40 10.42 1.52
CA ALA A 79 1.11 11.67 1.77
C ALA A 79 2.41 11.43 2.55
N THR A 80 3.47 12.17 2.22
CA THR A 80 4.69 12.24 3.05
C THR A 80 4.36 12.74 4.45
N SER A 81 5.23 12.46 5.43
CA SER A 81 4.99 12.90 6.81
C SER A 81 4.88 14.43 6.91
N ASN A 82 5.73 15.15 6.16
CA ASN A 82 5.71 16.62 6.13
C ASN A 82 4.42 17.14 5.48
N SER A 83 4.03 16.61 4.32
CA SER A 83 2.81 17.01 3.63
C SER A 83 1.54 16.68 4.42
N TRP A 84 1.54 15.57 5.16
CA TRP A 84 0.43 15.20 6.02
C TRP A 84 0.11 16.28 7.07
N GLU A 85 1.14 16.88 7.65
CA GLU A 85 0.99 17.94 8.65
C GLU A 85 0.73 19.32 7.99
N LEU A 86 1.51 19.68 6.96
CA LEU A 86 1.48 21.01 6.36
C LEU A 86 0.31 21.20 5.38
N ASN A 87 -0.01 20.16 4.59
CA ASN A 87 -0.96 20.23 3.48
C ASN A 87 -2.25 19.44 3.75
N LYS A 88 -2.58 19.18 5.01
CA LYS A 88 -3.74 18.38 5.43
C LYS A 88 -5.06 18.81 4.77
N ARG A 89 -5.28 20.12 4.64
CA ARG A 89 -6.49 20.66 3.99
C ARG A 89 -6.55 20.30 2.50
N ALA A 90 -5.44 20.45 1.78
CA ALA A 90 -5.35 20.10 0.36
C ALA A 90 -5.52 18.59 0.12
N LEU A 91 -4.94 17.75 1.00
CA LEU A 91 -5.10 16.29 0.96
C LEU A 91 -6.56 15.85 1.16
N LEU A 92 -7.25 16.45 2.14
CA LEU A 92 -8.66 16.16 2.38
C LEU A 92 -9.56 16.68 1.25
N ALA A 93 -9.28 17.86 0.71
CA ALA A 93 -10.00 18.42 -0.43
C ALA A 93 -9.85 17.51 -1.67
N THR A 94 -8.63 17.05 -1.96
CA THR A 94 -8.34 16.10 -3.05
C THR A 94 -9.16 14.81 -2.91
N LYS A 95 -9.24 14.26 -1.70
CA LYS A 95 -10.07 13.08 -1.43
C LYS A 95 -11.55 13.36 -1.70
N GLN A 96 -12.07 14.47 -1.18
CA GLN A 96 -13.48 14.84 -1.32
C GLN A 96 -13.87 15.09 -2.78
N ASP A 97 -13.05 15.85 -3.51
CA ASP A 97 -13.31 16.14 -4.92
C ASP A 97 -13.10 14.92 -5.80
N GLY A 98 -12.17 14.02 -5.44
CA GLY A 98 -12.05 12.68 -6.00
C GLY A 98 -13.39 11.92 -5.93
N GLU A 99 -14.03 11.90 -4.76
CA GLU A 99 -15.33 11.25 -4.59
C GLU A 99 -16.43 11.90 -5.46
N ARG A 100 -16.41 13.24 -5.61
CA ARG A 100 -17.36 13.98 -6.47
C ARG A 100 -17.21 13.60 -7.94
N VAL A 101 -15.98 13.36 -8.42
CA VAL A 101 -15.71 12.86 -9.78
C VAL A 101 -15.81 11.33 -9.89
N ARG A 102 -16.47 10.67 -8.93
CA ARG A 102 -16.68 9.21 -8.87
C ARG A 102 -15.38 8.40 -8.83
N ARG A 103 -14.31 8.97 -8.28
CA ARG A 103 -13.05 8.27 -7.96
C ARG A 103 -12.99 8.00 -6.47
N LYS A 104 -12.85 6.73 -6.09
CA LYS A 104 -12.67 6.36 -4.68
C LYS A 104 -11.21 6.61 -4.30
N VAL A 105 -10.96 7.61 -3.46
CA VAL A 105 -9.61 7.97 -3.01
C VAL A 105 -9.38 7.48 -1.58
N LEU A 106 -8.43 6.56 -1.40
CA LEU A 106 -7.93 6.13 -0.11
C LEU A 106 -6.74 7.01 0.29
N LEU A 107 -7.01 7.96 1.20
CA LEU A 107 -5.99 8.85 1.76
C LEU A 107 -5.30 8.19 2.97
N MET A 108 -3.97 8.13 2.96
CA MET A 108 -3.17 7.54 4.02
C MET A 108 -1.93 8.40 4.35
N PRO A 109 -1.56 8.56 5.63
CA PRO A 109 -0.25 9.12 6.01
C PRO A 109 0.88 8.10 5.84
N ALA A 110 2.05 8.54 5.37
CA ALA A 110 3.26 7.72 5.29
C ALA A 110 3.63 7.06 6.62
N GLY A 111 3.38 7.71 7.77
CA GLY A 111 3.66 7.14 9.10
C GLY A 111 2.92 5.84 9.41
N ARG A 112 1.74 5.59 8.80
CA ARG A 112 1.04 4.30 8.96
C ARG A 112 1.72 3.20 8.16
N LEU A 113 2.22 3.53 6.98
CA LEU A 113 2.95 2.64 6.09
C LEU A 113 4.34 2.32 6.65
N ARG A 114 5.03 3.32 7.21
CA ARG A 114 6.42 3.26 7.70
C ARG A 114 6.64 2.44 8.97
N ARG A 115 5.59 1.83 9.53
CA ARG A 115 5.75 0.98 10.71
C ARG A 115 6.63 -0.21 10.34
N THR A 116 7.76 -0.36 11.02
CA THR A 116 8.76 -1.39 10.72
C THR A 116 8.14 -2.79 10.65
N VAL A 117 7.32 -3.15 11.65
CA VAL A 117 6.62 -4.45 11.68
C VAL A 117 5.78 -4.68 10.42
N PHE A 118 5.01 -3.67 10.01
CA PHE A 118 4.16 -3.76 8.83
C PHE A 118 4.98 -3.95 7.56
N LEU A 119 6.03 -3.14 7.34
CA LEU A 119 6.87 -3.26 6.15
C LEU A 119 7.67 -4.55 6.11
N THR A 120 8.15 -5.04 7.25
CA THR A 120 8.83 -6.33 7.33
C THR A 120 7.88 -7.46 6.94
N ASN A 121 6.67 -7.48 7.51
CA ASN A 121 5.65 -8.49 7.17
C ASN A 121 5.27 -8.40 5.68
N CYS A 122 5.06 -7.20 5.14
CA CYS A 122 4.79 -7.01 3.72
C CYS A 122 5.96 -7.48 2.84
N SER A 123 7.20 -7.23 3.24
CA SER A 123 8.37 -7.71 2.49
C SER A 123 8.44 -9.24 2.44
N LEU A 124 8.15 -9.91 3.56
CA LEU A 124 8.11 -11.37 3.63
C LEU A 124 7.02 -11.94 2.70
N ILE A 125 5.79 -11.44 2.83
CA ILE A 125 4.67 -11.86 1.99
C ILE A 125 4.95 -11.57 0.51
N GLY A 126 5.48 -10.39 0.19
CA GLY A 126 5.84 -9.99 -1.15
C GLY A 126 6.91 -10.90 -1.77
N SER A 127 7.91 -11.33 -1.00
CA SER A 127 8.93 -12.27 -1.48
C SER A 127 8.37 -13.67 -1.75
N SER A 128 7.31 -14.07 -1.06
CA SER A 128 6.68 -15.38 -1.22
C SER A 128 5.62 -15.41 -2.33
N ARG A 129 5.23 -14.26 -2.93
CA ARG A 129 4.13 -14.18 -3.91
C ARG A 129 4.27 -15.09 -5.13
N ASN A 130 5.49 -15.46 -5.52
CA ASN A 130 5.77 -16.32 -6.66
C ASN A 130 5.92 -17.81 -6.30
N VAL A 131 5.76 -18.16 -5.02
CA VAL A 131 5.74 -19.55 -4.56
C VAL A 131 4.55 -20.26 -5.21
N GLN A 132 4.81 -21.40 -5.83
CA GLN A 132 3.80 -22.15 -6.57
C GLN A 132 2.93 -22.96 -5.62
N ILE A 133 1.61 -22.74 -5.66
CA ILE A 133 0.67 -23.42 -4.76
C ILE A 133 -0.32 -24.22 -5.59
N THR A 134 -0.36 -25.53 -5.32
CA THR A 134 -1.30 -26.42 -5.98
C THR A 134 -2.71 -26.25 -5.42
N ALA A 135 -3.73 -26.64 -6.20
CA ALA A 135 -5.10 -26.66 -5.71
C ALA A 135 -5.26 -27.57 -4.47
N THR A 136 -4.54 -28.70 -4.42
CA THR A 136 -4.53 -29.62 -3.28
C THR A 136 -4.04 -28.94 -2.00
N HIS A 137 -2.94 -28.19 -2.08
CA HIS A 137 -2.42 -27.43 -0.93
C HIS A 137 -3.41 -26.37 -0.45
N ARG A 138 -4.01 -25.61 -1.37
CA ARG A 138 -5.04 -24.62 -1.03
C ARG A 138 -6.22 -25.26 -0.29
N MET A 139 -6.70 -26.40 -0.80
CA MET A 139 -7.84 -27.11 -0.20
C MET A 139 -7.52 -27.69 1.17
N ALA A 140 -6.31 -28.23 1.37
CA ALA A 140 -5.88 -28.76 2.67
C ALA A 140 -5.92 -27.66 3.76
N ILE A 141 -5.35 -26.50 3.46
CA ILE A 141 -5.33 -25.36 4.41
C ILE A 141 -6.74 -24.85 4.70
N LEU A 142 -7.57 -24.68 3.66
CA LEU A 142 -8.95 -24.22 3.85
C LEU A 142 -9.79 -25.20 4.67
N ALA A 143 -9.62 -26.50 4.46
CA ALA A 143 -10.29 -27.54 5.25
C ALA A 143 -9.82 -27.53 6.71
N HIS A 144 -8.52 -27.33 6.94
CA HIS A 144 -7.95 -27.20 8.28
C HIS A 144 -8.54 -25.99 9.01
N LEU A 145 -8.56 -24.80 8.37
CA LEU A 145 -9.13 -23.57 8.96
C LEU A 145 -10.64 -23.63 9.24
N GLN A 146 -11.38 -24.49 8.52
CA GLN A 146 -12.78 -24.75 8.84
C GLN A 146 -12.95 -25.56 10.13
N THR A 147 -11.98 -26.41 10.45
CA THR A 147 -11.98 -27.26 11.65
C THR A 147 -11.40 -26.50 12.85
N ASP A 148 -10.34 -25.73 12.64
CA ASP A 148 -9.72 -24.86 13.64
C ASP A 148 -9.62 -23.41 13.12
N PRO A 149 -10.59 -22.54 13.48
CA PRO A 149 -10.58 -21.13 13.09
C PRO A 149 -9.46 -20.29 13.70
N LEU A 150 -8.71 -20.83 14.67
CA LEU A 150 -7.60 -20.16 15.34
C LEU A 150 -6.23 -20.73 14.93
N ALA A 151 -6.19 -21.55 13.87
CA ALA A 151 -4.97 -22.18 13.40
C ALA A 151 -3.86 -21.14 13.15
N SER A 152 -2.65 -21.53 13.53
CA SER A 152 -1.48 -20.68 13.37
C SER A 152 -0.87 -20.81 11.96
N LEU A 153 0.06 -19.92 11.64
CA LEU A 153 0.89 -20.00 10.44
C LEU A 153 1.65 -21.33 10.39
N GLU A 154 2.16 -21.78 11.53
CA GLU A 154 2.84 -23.07 11.64
C GLU A 154 1.90 -24.24 11.35
N ASP A 155 0.70 -24.25 11.93
CA ASP A 155 -0.27 -25.33 11.70
C ASP A 155 -0.68 -25.39 10.24
N CYS A 156 -1.00 -24.24 9.62
CA CYS A 156 -1.31 -24.16 8.19
C CYS A 156 -0.15 -24.64 7.32
N SER A 157 1.10 -24.37 7.72
CA SER A 157 2.28 -24.81 6.95
C SER A 157 2.48 -26.32 6.99
N ARG A 158 2.11 -27.00 8.10
CA ARG A 158 2.22 -28.46 8.24
C ARG A 158 1.25 -29.22 7.35
N GLU A 159 0.11 -28.61 7.00
CA GLU A 159 -0.87 -29.20 6.07
C GLU A 159 -0.35 -29.27 4.62
N ILE A 160 0.72 -28.53 4.30
CA ILE A 160 1.35 -28.53 2.98
C ILE A 160 2.45 -29.59 2.93
N ALA A 161 2.05 -30.84 2.70
CA ALA A 161 3.00 -31.94 2.54
C ALA A 161 3.84 -31.81 1.25
N GLY A 162 5.15 -32.08 1.37
CA GLY A 162 6.07 -32.26 0.23
C GLY A 162 6.43 -30.98 -0.53
N HIS A 163 6.21 -29.81 0.06
CA HIS A 163 6.56 -28.52 -0.55
C HIS A 163 7.90 -28.00 0.02
N ASP A 164 8.75 -27.41 -0.84
CA ASP A 164 10.10 -26.95 -0.45
C ASP A 164 10.08 -25.77 0.52
N ASP A 165 9.06 -24.90 0.40
CA ASP A 165 8.81 -23.77 1.31
C ASP A 165 7.33 -23.69 1.73
N PRO A 166 6.88 -24.49 2.72
CA PRO A 166 5.50 -24.52 3.16
C PRO A 166 5.01 -23.18 3.75
N VAL A 167 5.89 -22.47 4.46
CA VAL A 167 5.55 -21.15 5.03
C VAL A 167 5.34 -20.15 3.90
N GLY A 168 6.25 -20.10 2.93
CA GLY A 168 6.11 -19.25 1.75
C GLY A 168 4.83 -19.54 0.97
N ALA A 169 4.39 -20.80 0.88
CA ALA A 169 3.11 -21.13 0.28
C ALA A 169 1.92 -20.53 1.08
N VAL A 170 1.89 -20.64 2.41
CA VAL A 170 0.84 -19.95 3.19
C VAL A 170 0.88 -18.43 2.95
N LEU A 171 2.06 -17.82 2.93
CA LEU A 171 2.23 -16.39 2.68
C LEU A 171 1.80 -15.97 1.26
N ALA A 172 2.05 -16.79 0.24
CA ALA A 172 1.54 -16.54 -1.10
C ALA A 172 0.00 -16.58 -1.15
N MET A 173 -0.65 -17.49 -0.40
CA MET A 173 -2.12 -17.46 -0.29
C MET A 173 -2.64 -16.18 0.37
N ILE A 174 -1.89 -15.61 1.31
CA ILE A 174 -2.21 -14.29 1.89
C ILE A 174 -2.05 -13.19 0.83
N ALA A 175 -0.96 -13.22 0.05
CA ALA A 175 -0.73 -12.27 -1.05
C ALA A 175 -1.81 -12.35 -2.16
N GLU A 176 -2.27 -13.56 -2.47
CA GLU A 176 -3.37 -13.84 -3.40
C GLU A 176 -4.74 -13.43 -2.83
N GLY A 177 -4.83 -13.22 -1.51
CA GLY A 177 -6.04 -12.78 -0.82
C GLY A 177 -7.00 -13.90 -0.43
N PHE A 178 -6.55 -15.16 -0.43
CA PHE A 178 -7.33 -16.29 0.08
C PHE A 178 -7.32 -16.33 1.61
N LEU A 179 -6.21 -15.92 2.21
CA LEU A 179 -6.00 -15.92 3.65
C LEU A 179 -5.71 -14.51 4.17
N ARG A 180 -5.89 -14.31 5.48
CA ARG A 180 -5.60 -13.07 6.20
C ARG A 180 -4.83 -13.34 7.48
N MET A 181 -3.95 -12.39 7.80
CA MET A 181 -3.25 -12.32 9.07
C MET A 181 -3.12 -10.86 9.52
N ASP A 182 -2.92 -10.62 10.81
CA ASP A 182 -2.70 -9.26 11.32
C ASP A 182 -1.27 -8.78 11.03
N LEU A 183 -1.13 -7.89 10.04
CA LEU A 183 0.16 -7.31 9.66
C LEU A 183 0.69 -6.27 10.65
N ARG A 184 -0.09 -5.91 11.68
CA ARG A 184 0.31 -4.94 12.72
C ARG A 184 1.17 -5.55 13.81
N VAL A 185 1.14 -6.88 13.94
CA VAL A 185 1.90 -7.65 14.92
C VAL A 185 3.07 -8.35 14.20
N PRO A 186 4.25 -8.51 14.83
CA PRO A 186 5.35 -9.25 14.22
C PRO A 186 4.90 -10.66 13.83
N MET A 187 5.18 -11.03 12.58
CA MET A 187 4.95 -12.39 12.10
C MET A 187 5.81 -13.38 12.88
N ARG A 188 5.15 -14.40 13.41
CA ARG A 188 5.71 -15.52 14.17
C ARG A 188 5.00 -16.82 13.80
N PRO A 189 5.59 -18.00 14.09
CA PRO A 189 4.94 -19.29 13.83
C PRO A 189 3.51 -19.37 14.40
N GLU A 190 3.27 -18.76 15.57
CA GLU A 190 1.98 -18.78 16.27
C GLU A 190 0.99 -17.72 15.77
N SER A 191 1.31 -17.01 14.68
CA SER A 191 0.43 -15.96 14.14
C SER A 191 -0.84 -16.59 13.60
N VAL A 192 -2.00 -16.14 14.08
CA VAL A 192 -3.30 -16.67 13.66
C VAL A 192 -3.55 -16.34 12.19
N ILE A 193 -3.97 -17.36 11.45
CA ILE A 193 -4.40 -17.28 10.07
C ILE A 193 -5.92 -17.43 10.02
N SER A 194 -6.56 -16.68 9.13
CA SER A 194 -8.01 -16.74 8.92
C SER A 194 -8.34 -16.68 7.44
N VAL A 195 -9.53 -17.15 7.08
CA VAL A 195 -10.05 -17.02 5.71
C VAL A 195 -10.45 -15.55 5.46
N ALA A 196 -10.16 -15.05 4.26
CA ALA A 196 -10.48 -13.69 3.83
C ALA A 196 -11.99 -13.44 3.61
#